data_AF-A0AAD6TGJ9-F1
#
_entry.id   AF-A0AAD6TGJ9-F1
#
_cell.length_a   1.000
_cell.length_b   1.000
_cell.length_c   1.000
_cell.angle_alpha   90.00
_cell.angle_beta   90.00
_cell.angle_gamma   90.00
#
_symmetry.space_group_name_H-M   'P 1'
#
loop_
_entity.id
_entity.type
_entity.pdbx_description
1 polymer ?
#
loop_
_entity_poly.entity_id
_entity_poly.type
_entity_poly.pdbx_seq_one_letter_code
_entity_poly.pdbx_strand_id
1 'polypeptide(L)'
;MPTEILLLIRSHMLPLLINHLIAISSTCLEHYETFLRELVCTQCAFYNEYVYGPDVWKWHLAGPCSCAPSKPLHLRRPNSGLFRDRHHWLEAYLSRKSLRFRGLSPPSSASSTAIWDIASEVLGEFGCKAIRRNPGRRSNSMALLSRWDRQSILIVPAPESCNTKELWSRTTGVLFRRLERDLGLSQDYDEPCRRLPAISTPRRAELTASTQFPSDNSPSVFAVLLRILDAVTVPLAALLSISLSFVTLFFTVLCYYSKPGALRLF
;
A
#
# COMPACT_ATOMS: atom_id res chain seq x y z
N MET A 1 3.06 17.72 19.91
CA MET A 1 2.31 18.28 18.78
C MET A 1 0.85 17.92 19.02
N PRO A 2 -0.09 18.87 19.00
CA PRO A 2 -1.51 18.59 19.21
C PRO A 2 -2.07 17.61 18.18
N THR A 3 -2.99 16.76 18.61
CA THR A 3 -3.62 15.70 17.80
C THR A 3 -4.38 16.24 16.59
N GLU A 4 -4.94 17.43 16.73
CA GLU A 4 -5.71 18.15 15.72
C GLU A 4 -4.81 18.50 14.52
N ILE A 5 -3.57 18.92 14.80
CA ILE A 5 -2.59 19.26 13.76
C ILE A 5 -2.12 17.99 13.04
N LEU A 6 -1.96 16.88 13.75
CA LEU A 6 -1.58 15.59 13.13
C LEU A 6 -2.69 15.04 12.22
N LEU A 7 -3.96 15.17 12.63
CA LEU A 7 -5.10 14.77 11.81
C LEU A 7 -5.25 15.66 10.57
N LEU A 8 -5.00 16.97 10.70
CA LEU A 8 -4.98 17.91 9.59
C LEU A 8 -3.84 17.60 8.60
N ILE A 9 -2.63 17.31 9.09
CA ILE A 9 -1.51 16.90 8.25
C ILE A 9 -1.84 15.59 7.53
N ARG A 10 -2.40 14.60 8.23
CA ARG A 10 -2.77 13.31 7.63
C ARG A 10 -3.84 13.46 6.56
N SER A 11 -4.88 14.26 6.79
CA SER A 11 -5.96 14.47 5.82
C SER A 11 -5.47 15.15 4.54
N HIS A 12 -4.41 15.96 4.62
CA HIS A 12 -3.80 16.60 3.44
C HIS A 12 -2.69 15.78 2.78
N MET A 13 -1.87 15.09 3.56
CA MET A 13 -0.74 14.29 3.06
C MET A 13 -1.17 12.97 2.44
N LEU A 14 -2.17 12.29 3.02
CA LEU A 14 -2.56 10.96 2.58
C LEU A 14 -3.06 10.96 1.12
N PRO A 15 -3.95 11.89 0.70
CA PRO A 15 -4.32 11.99 -0.69
C PRO A 15 -3.12 12.29 -1.57
N LEU A 16 -2.24 13.22 -1.19
CA LEU A 16 -1.03 13.54 -1.96
C LEU A 16 -0.09 12.35 -2.19
N LEU A 17 0.06 11.48 -1.20
CA LEU A 17 0.94 10.32 -1.27
C LEU A 17 0.32 9.22 -2.14
N ILE A 18 -0.97 8.95 -1.97
CA ILE A 18 -1.72 8.09 -2.88
C ILE A 18 -1.60 8.66 -4.30
N ASN A 19 -1.67 9.99 -4.41
CA ASN A 19 -1.51 10.79 -5.62
C ASN A 19 -0.15 10.67 -6.31
N HIS A 20 0.87 10.39 -5.54
CA HIS A 20 2.17 10.17 -6.14
C HIS A 20 2.31 8.72 -6.61
N LEU A 21 1.82 7.79 -5.78
CA LEU A 21 1.96 6.36 -6.01
C LEU A 21 1.21 5.88 -7.26
N ILE A 22 -0.01 6.34 -7.53
CA ILE A 22 -0.70 5.85 -8.75
C ILE A 22 -0.03 6.41 -10.01
N ALA A 23 0.46 7.65 -10.00
CA ALA A 23 1.12 8.26 -11.15
C ALA A 23 2.44 7.56 -11.48
N ILE A 24 3.23 7.24 -10.44
CA ILE A 24 4.41 6.40 -10.61
C ILE A 24 3.99 5.03 -11.13
N SER A 25 2.98 4.40 -10.52
CA SER A 25 2.56 3.06 -10.93
C SER A 25 2.04 3.02 -12.37
N SER A 26 1.30 4.03 -12.84
CA SER A 26 0.79 4.08 -14.22
C SER A 26 1.93 4.23 -15.20
N THR A 27 2.88 5.12 -14.91
CA THR A 27 4.09 5.32 -15.73
C THR A 27 4.94 4.06 -15.79
N CYS A 28 5.10 3.36 -14.66
CA CYS A 28 5.80 2.08 -14.61
C CYS A 28 5.05 0.99 -15.40
N LEU A 29 3.72 0.95 -15.32
CA LEU A 29 2.89 -0.01 -16.05
C LEU A 29 2.94 0.24 -17.56
N GLU A 30 2.91 1.49 -18.01
CA GLU A 30 3.05 1.86 -19.43
C GLU A 30 4.42 1.50 -19.98
N HIS A 31 5.49 1.78 -19.24
CA HIS A 31 6.84 1.35 -19.62
C HIS A 31 6.96 -0.17 -19.67
N TYR A 32 6.38 -0.88 -18.70
CA TYR A 32 6.39 -2.33 -18.69
C TYR A 32 5.57 -2.94 -19.84
N GLU A 33 4.41 -2.36 -20.14
CA GLU A 33 3.58 -2.74 -21.29
C GLU A 33 4.32 -2.54 -22.61
N THR A 34 4.99 -1.40 -22.76
CA THR A 34 5.84 -1.10 -23.92
C THR A 34 6.97 -2.12 -24.03
N PHE A 35 7.66 -2.41 -22.91
CA PHE A 35 8.71 -3.42 -22.85
C PHE A 35 8.21 -4.83 -23.20
N LEU A 36 7.01 -5.21 -22.74
CA LEU A 36 6.38 -6.48 -23.13
C LEU A 36 6.07 -6.54 -24.62
N ARG A 37 5.60 -5.45 -25.23
CA ARG A 37 5.40 -5.38 -26.68
C ARG A 37 6.72 -5.49 -27.44
N GLU A 38 7.78 -4.86 -26.95
CA GLU A 38 9.12 -4.91 -27.56
C GLU A 38 9.80 -6.29 -27.45
N LEU A 39 9.45 -7.09 -26.43
CA LEU A 39 9.94 -8.47 -26.25
C LEU A 39 9.43 -9.44 -27.34
N VAL A 40 8.39 -9.04 -28.07
CA VAL A 40 7.68 -9.87 -29.02
C VAL A 40 7.91 -9.33 -30.44
N CYS A 41 8.18 -10.21 -31.40
CA CYS A 41 8.35 -9.82 -32.80
C CYS A 41 7.00 -9.32 -33.35
N THR A 42 7.03 -8.46 -34.36
CA THR A 42 5.82 -7.82 -34.93
C THR A 42 4.72 -8.82 -35.29
N GLN A 43 5.08 -9.98 -35.84
CA GLN A 43 4.14 -11.04 -36.18
C GLN A 43 3.48 -11.68 -34.95
N CYS A 44 4.25 -11.96 -33.90
CA CYS A 44 3.71 -12.50 -32.66
C CYS A 44 2.88 -11.46 -31.90
N ALA A 45 3.22 -10.17 -31.97
CA ALA A 45 2.42 -9.09 -31.40
C ALA A 45 1.05 -9.03 -32.09
N PHE A 46 1.01 -9.05 -33.43
CA PHE A 46 -0.23 -9.07 -34.21
C PHE A 46 -1.10 -10.29 -33.87
N TYR A 47 -0.50 -11.47 -33.75
CA TYR A 47 -1.22 -12.68 -33.35
C TYR A 47 -1.85 -12.55 -31.95
N ASN A 48 -1.08 -12.07 -30.97
CA ASN A 48 -1.60 -11.92 -29.61
C ASN A 48 -2.69 -10.85 -29.54
N GLU A 49 -2.54 -9.74 -30.27
CA GLU A 49 -3.56 -8.70 -30.35
C GLU A 49 -4.85 -9.23 -31.00
N TYR A 50 -4.74 -10.05 -32.05
CA TYR A 50 -5.90 -10.67 -32.71
C TYR A 50 -6.63 -11.67 -31.81
N VAL A 51 -5.90 -12.50 -31.05
CA VAL A 51 -6.47 -13.57 -30.23
C VAL A 51 -6.96 -13.08 -28.87
N TYR A 52 -6.15 -12.27 -28.17
CA TYR A 52 -6.41 -11.83 -26.79
C TYR A 52 -6.93 -10.40 -26.69
N GLY A 53 -6.89 -9.65 -27.80
CA GLY A 53 -7.25 -8.24 -27.86
C GLY A 53 -6.07 -7.30 -27.58
N PRO A 54 -6.32 -5.98 -27.55
CA PRO A 54 -5.29 -4.96 -27.40
C PRO A 54 -4.66 -4.89 -25.99
N ASP A 55 -5.28 -5.56 -25.02
CA ASP A 55 -4.85 -5.61 -23.63
C ASP A 55 -3.68 -6.60 -23.46
N VAL A 56 -2.45 -6.08 -23.42
CA VAL A 56 -1.20 -6.84 -23.31
C VAL A 56 -1.16 -7.73 -22.07
N TRP A 57 -1.88 -7.34 -21.01
CA TRP A 57 -1.92 -8.10 -19.76
C TRP A 57 -2.67 -9.43 -19.89
N LYS A 58 -3.46 -9.61 -20.95
CA LYS A 58 -4.13 -10.88 -21.29
C LYS A 58 -3.27 -11.80 -22.15
N TRP A 59 -2.15 -11.32 -22.66
CA TRP A 59 -1.31 -12.09 -23.55
C TRP A 59 -0.56 -13.17 -22.76
N HIS A 60 -0.59 -14.42 -23.25
CA HIS A 60 0.17 -15.52 -22.64
C HIS A 60 1.63 -15.50 -23.08
N LEU A 61 2.43 -14.61 -22.49
CA LEU A 61 3.87 -14.47 -22.78
C LEU A 61 4.72 -15.21 -21.73
N ALA A 62 5.31 -16.36 -22.11
CA ALA A 62 6.28 -17.08 -21.27
C ALA A 62 7.69 -16.47 -21.30
N GLY A 63 7.97 -15.55 -22.22
CA GLY A 63 9.28 -14.95 -22.42
C GLY A 63 9.38 -14.24 -23.78
N PRO A 64 10.62 -13.84 -24.18
CA PRO A 64 10.86 -13.33 -25.52
C PRO A 64 10.46 -14.39 -26.56
N CYS A 65 9.86 -13.95 -27.66
CA CYS A 65 9.50 -14.85 -28.75
C CYS A 65 10.76 -15.41 -29.46
N SER A 66 10.72 -16.66 -29.91
CA SER A 66 11.83 -17.28 -30.64
C SER A 66 12.11 -16.62 -32.01
N CYS A 67 11.15 -15.85 -32.54
CA CYS A 67 11.28 -15.09 -33.78
C CYS A 67 12.00 -13.75 -33.61
N ALA A 68 12.21 -13.26 -32.39
CA ALA A 68 12.98 -12.04 -32.21
C ALA A 68 14.44 -12.34 -32.56
N PRO A 69 15.04 -11.64 -33.56
CA PRO A 69 16.48 -11.74 -33.76
C PRO A 69 17.08 -11.35 -32.42
N SER A 70 17.79 -12.29 -31.79
CA SER A 70 18.25 -12.18 -30.41
C SER A 70 19.16 -10.97 -30.28
N LYS A 71 18.57 -9.78 -30.07
CA LYS A 71 19.28 -8.67 -29.46
C LYS A 71 19.74 -9.27 -28.14
N PRO A 72 21.05 -9.32 -27.85
CA PRO A 72 21.53 -9.78 -26.57
C PRO A 72 21.12 -8.72 -25.54
N LEU A 73 19.84 -8.73 -25.16
CA LEU A 73 19.35 -8.03 -24.00
C LEU A 73 19.96 -8.78 -22.83
N HIS A 74 21.08 -8.25 -22.34
CA HIS A 74 21.70 -8.60 -21.06
C HIS A 74 20.79 -8.28 -19.86
N LEU A 75 19.46 -8.26 -20.04
CA LEU A 75 18.50 -8.42 -18.98
C LEU A 75 18.51 -9.90 -18.61
N ARG A 76 19.54 -10.27 -17.86
CA ARG A 76 19.59 -11.51 -17.08
C ARG A 76 18.42 -11.42 -16.10
N ARG A 77 17.23 -11.79 -16.57
CA ARG A 77 16.01 -11.91 -15.78
C ARG A 77 16.43 -12.71 -14.53
N PRO A 78 16.33 -12.15 -13.31
CA PRO A 78 16.56 -12.95 -12.13
C PRO A 78 15.58 -14.11 -12.24
N ASN A 79 16.09 -15.34 -12.33
CA ASN A 79 15.25 -16.54 -12.41
C ASN A 79 14.32 -16.54 -11.20
N SER A 80 13.09 -16.05 -11.38
CA SER A 80 12.09 -15.99 -10.32
C SER A 80 11.66 -17.38 -9.88
N GLY A 81 11.91 -18.41 -10.70
CA GLY A 81 11.72 -19.82 -10.36
C GLY A 81 12.78 -20.42 -9.43
N LEU A 82 13.85 -19.71 -9.07
CA LEU A 82 14.86 -20.21 -8.12
C LEU A 82 14.48 -19.97 -6.66
N PHE A 83 13.45 -19.15 -6.40
CA PHE A 83 13.14 -18.73 -5.03
C PHE A 83 11.86 -19.38 -4.53
N ARG A 84 11.98 -20.16 -3.46
CA ARG A 84 10.88 -20.90 -2.82
C ARG A 84 9.78 -19.98 -2.29
N ASP A 85 10.16 -18.81 -1.80
CA ASP A 85 9.25 -17.79 -1.27
C ASP A 85 9.88 -16.38 -1.36
N ARG A 86 9.10 -15.36 -0.95
CA ARG A 86 9.49 -13.94 -0.96
C ARG A 86 10.69 -13.67 -0.03
N HIS A 87 10.79 -14.42 1.07
CA HIS A 87 11.88 -14.28 2.04
C HIS A 87 13.20 -14.79 1.46
N HIS A 88 13.17 -15.93 0.77
CA HIS A 88 14.34 -16.52 0.12
C HIS A 88 14.88 -15.62 -1.01
N TRP A 89 14.01 -14.92 -1.73
CA TRP A 89 14.45 -13.90 -2.68
C TRP A 89 15.18 -12.74 -1.99
N LEU A 90 14.59 -12.20 -0.91
CA LEU A 90 15.17 -11.07 -0.17
C LEU A 90 16.52 -11.45 0.45
N GLU A 91 16.61 -12.63 1.05
CA GLU A 91 17.85 -13.16 1.62
C GLU A 91 18.93 -13.33 0.56
N ALA A 92 18.60 -13.89 -0.61
CA ALA A 92 19.55 -14.05 -1.70
C ALA A 92 19.98 -12.70 -2.31
N TYR A 93 19.04 -11.76 -2.45
CA TYR A 93 19.33 -10.41 -2.91
C TYR A 93 20.28 -9.69 -1.95
N LEU A 94 19.96 -9.66 -0.65
CA LEU A 94 20.79 -9.04 0.38
C LEU A 94 22.15 -9.73 0.50
N SER A 95 22.20 -11.06 0.44
CA SER A 95 23.46 -11.83 0.46
C SER A 95 24.34 -11.45 -0.74
N ARG A 96 23.77 -11.39 -1.94
CA ARG A 96 24.51 -11.02 -3.16
C ARG A 96 24.97 -9.56 -3.12
N LYS A 97 24.15 -8.65 -2.57
CA LYS A 97 24.53 -7.24 -2.42
C LYS A 97 25.66 -7.11 -1.40
N SER A 98 25.57 -7.79 -0.25
CA SER A 98 26.60 -7.79 0.79
C SER A 98 27.98 -8.24 0.29
N LEU A 99 28.03 -9.18 -0.65
CA LEU A 99 29.29 -9.63 -1.28
C LEU A 99 29.97 -8.53 -2.09
N ARG A 100 29.22 -7.59 -2.68
CA ARG A 100 29.82 -6.43 -3.40
C ARG A 100 30.51 -5.46 -2.43
N PHE A 101 29.97 -5.31 -1.23
CA PHE A 101 30.55 -4.44 -0.21
C PHE A 101 31.80 -5.03 0.46
N ARG A 102 31.95 -6.35 0.43
CA ARG A 102 33.14 -7.03 0.97
C ARG A 102 34.43 -6.67 0.23
N GLY A 103 34.33 -6.16 -1.01
CA GLY A 103 35.47 -5.69 -1.79
C GLY A 103 35.90 -4.24 -1.51
N LEU A 104 35.08 -3.44 -0.81
CA LEU A 104 35.28 -1.99 -0.66
C LEU A 104 35.79 -1.56 0.71
N SER A 105 35.88 -2.46 1.70
CA SER A 105 36.41 -2.10 3.02
C SER A 105 37.15 -3.27 3.69
N PRO A 106 38.39 -3.07 4.18
CA PRO A 106 39.09 -4.09 4.96
C PRO A 106 38.32 -4.39 6.26
N PRO A 107 38.42 -5.62 6.80
CA PRO A 107 37.67 -6.04 7.98
C PRO A 107 38.18 -5.34 9.24
N SER A 108 37.72 -4.11 9.47
CA SER A 108 37.79 -3.49 10.79
C SER A 108 36.64 -4.05 11.66
N SER A 109 36.91 -4.22 12.94
CA SER A 109 36.14 -4.99 13.92
C SER A 109 34.73 -4.46 14.27
N ALA A 110 34.14 -3.59 13.47
CA ALA A 110 32.79 -3.06 13.67
C ALA A 110 31.80 -3.64 12.65
N SER A 111 31.46 -4.93 12.78
CA SER A 111 30.53 -5.60 11.84
C SER A 111 29.12 -4.99 11.81
N SER A 112 28.75 -4.22 12.84
CA SER A 112 27.42 -3.63 12.97
C SER A 112 27.21 -2.41 12.06
N THR A 113 28.25 -1.65 11.70
CA THR A 113 28.09 -0.49 10.79
C THR A 113 27.86 -0.94 9.35
N ALA A 114 28.56 -1.98 8.91
CA ALA A 114 28.47 -2.50 7.55
C ALA A 114 27.04 -2.94 7.15
N ILE A 115 26.27 -3.52 8.08
CA ILE A 115 24.87 -3.93 7.81
C ILE A 115 24.00 -2.72 7.47
N TRP A 116 24.23 -1.60 8.14
CA TRP A 116 23.42 -0.41 7.96
C TRP A 116 23.84 0.42 6.75
N ASP A 117 25.09 0.33 6.32
CA ASP A 117 25.54 0.91 5.07
C ASP A 117 24.84 0.21 3.89
N ILE A 118 24.75 -1.12 3.92
CA ILE A 118 23.99 -1.92 2.95
C ILE A 118 22.51 -1.55 2.99
N ALA A 119 21.91 -1.51 4.19
CA ALA A 119 20.51 -1.15 4.34
C ALA A 119 20.21 0.26 3.83
N SER A 120 21.10 1.23 4.06
CA SER A 120 20.93 2.61 3.62
C SER A 120 21.03 2.74 2.10
N GLU A 121 21.93 2.01 1.44
CA GLU A 121 22.01 1.98 -0.03
C GLU A 121 20.78 1.32 -0.66
N VAL A 122 20.35 0.18 -0.13
CA VAL A 122 19.12 -0.49 -0.60
C VAL A 122 17.93 0.45 -0.43
N LEU A 123 17.76 1.08 0.74
CA LEU A 123 16.67 2.03 0.94
C LEU A 123 16.76 3.22 -0.01
N GLY A 124 17.97 3.72 -0.31
CA GLY A 124 18.19 4.78 -1.28
C GLY A 124 17.70 4.43 -2.69
N GLU A 125 17.91 3.20 -3.16
CA GLU A 125 17.39 2.72 -4.46
C GLU A 125 15.85 2.73 -4.52
N PHE A 126 15.17 2.64 -3.38
CA PHE A 126 13.71 2.68 -3.27
C PHE A 126 13.17 4.05 -2.84
N GLY A 127 13.97 5.11 -2.92
CA GLY A 127 13.55 6.44 -2.50
C GLY A 127 13.21 6.51 -1.01
N CYS A 128 13.84 5.69 -0.17
CA CYS A 128 13.67 5.66 1.27
C CYS A 128 14.97 6.03 1.99
N LYS A 129 14.88 6.56 3.22
CA LYS A 129 16.04 6.84 4.08
C LYS A 129 15.81 6.27 5.47
N ALA A 130 16.80 5.53 5.99
CA ALA A 130 16.83 5.13 7.39
C ALA A 130 17.37 6.27 8.26
N ILE A 131 16.55 6.77 9.18
CA ILE A 131 16.93 7.75 10.19
C ILE A 131 17.14 6.99 11.49
N ARG A 132 18.39 6.91 11.95
CA ARG A 132 18.67 6.47 13.32
C ARG A 132 18.29 7.59 14.26
N ARG A 133 17.34 7.31 15.16
CA ARG A 133 17.05 8.23 16.25
C ARG A 133 18.24 8.17 17.20
N ASN A 134 19.17 9.12 17.08
CA ASN A 134 20.23 9.27 18.06
C ASN A 134 19.56 9.45 19.43
N PRO A 135 19.89 8.64 20.45
CA PRO A 135 19.45 8.88 21.82
C PRO A 135 20.24 10.09 22.38
N GLY A 136 20.06 11.26 21.77
CA GLY A 136 20.75 12.49 22.08
C GLY A 136 20.00 13.29 23.12
N ARG A 137 20.66 13.51 24.26
CA ARG A 137 20.28 14.37 25.38
C ARG A 137 18.99 13.99 26.10
N ARG A 138 19.11 13.02 27.02
CA ARG A 138 18.24 12.93 28.19
C ARG A 138 18.25 14.30 28.90
N SER A 139 17.11 14.96 28.93
CA SER A 139 16.80 15.92 30.00
C SER A 139 16.75 15.14 31.31
N ASN A 140 17.37 15.66 32.37
CA ASN A 140 17.59 14.98 33.66
C ASN A 140 16.30 14.75 34.47
N SER A 141 15.30 14.04 33.95
CA SER A 141 14.17 13.57 34.77
C SER A 141 14.08 12.04 34.81
N MET A 142 14.36 11.52 36.00
CA MET A 142 14.06 10.19 36.53
C MET A 142 14.21 9.00 35.58
N ALA A 143 15.45 8.53 35.48
CA ALA A 143 15.79 7.20 35.02
C ALA A 143 15.55 6.18 36.14
N LEU A 144 14.56 5.30 35.99
CA LEU A 144 14.55 4.00 36.69
C LEU A 144 13.88 2.83 35.93
N LEU A 145 13.28 3.04 34.76
CA LEU A 145 12.67 1.94 34.00
C LEU A 145 12.86 2.08 32.48
N SER A 146 14.05 1.74 31.96
CA SER A 146 14.20 1.36 30.55
C SER A 146 15.53 0.63 30.29
N ARG A 147 15.57 -0.68 30.55
CA ARG A 147 16.72 -1.55 30.22
C ARG A 147 16.70 -2.04 28.77
N TRP A 148 15.78 -1.54 27.94
CA TRP A 148 15.60 -1.93 26.54
C TRP A 148 15.73 -0.71 25.63
N ASP A 149 16.90 -0.07 25.66
CA ASP A 149 17.27 1.00 24.73
C ASP A 149 17.69 0.37 23.39
N ARG A 150 16.72 -0.23 22.68
CA ARG A 150 16.92 -0.66 21.30
C ARG A 150 16.79 0.59 20.43
N GLN A 151 17.88 0.98 19.77
CA GLN A 151 17.91 2.06 18.79
C GLN A 151 16.75 1.89 17.80
N SER A 152 15.70 2.70 17.93
CA SER A 152 14.57 2.69 17.01
C SER A 152 15.00 3.35 15.70
N ILE A 153 14.85 2.63 14.59
CA ILE A 153 15.23 3.11 13.27
C ILE A 153 13.94 3.42 12.51
N LEU A 154 13.83 4.66 12.05
CA LEU A 154 12.66 5.13 11.32
C LEU A 154 12.99 5.18 9.83
N ILE A 155 12.23 4.47 9.00
CA ILE A 155 12.35 4.53 7.54
C ILE A 155 11.36 5.59 7.06
N VAL A 156 11.84 6.60 6.33
CA VAL A 156 11.01 7.66 5.77
C VAL A 156 11.20 7.75 4.24
N PRO A 157 10.14 8.06 3.48
CA PRO A 157 10.29 8.35 2.05
C PRO A 157 11.16 9.61 1.86
N ALA A 158 12.01 9.58 0.84
CA ALA A 158 12.79 10.72 0.41
C ALA A 158 11.82 11.77 -0.20
N PRO A 159 11.98 13.07 0.14
CA PRO A 159 11.09 14.10 -0.37
C PRO A 159 11.31 14.31 -1.87
N GLU A 160 10.37 13.87 -2.70
CA GLU A 160 10.28 14.23 -4.13
C GLU A 160 9.31 15.42 -4.33
N SER A 161 9.60 16.24 -5.33
CA SER A 161 8.97 17.55 -5.59
C SER A 161 7.51 17.44 -6.07
N CYS A 162 6.61 18.17 -5.40
CA CYS A 162 5.15 18.12 -5.58
C CYS A 162 4.62 18.89 -6.80
N ASN A 163 3.75 18.27 -7.61
CA ASN A 163 2.69 18.92 -8.40
C ASN A 163 1.76 17.86 -9.02
N THR A 164 0.53 17.64 -8.51
CA THR A 164 -0.67 17.11 -9.23
C THR A 164 -1.76 16.61 -8.24
N LYS A 165 -2.89 17.34 -8.10
CA LYS A 165 -3.93 17.05 -7.08
C LYS A 165 -5.28 16.52 -7.59
N GLU A 166 -5.62 16.54 -8.89
CA GLU A 166 -7.06 16.43 -9.29
C GLU A 166 -7.57 15.10 -9.91
N LEU A 167 -6.73 14.14 -10.31
CA LEU A 167 -7.16 12.96 -11.10
C LEU A 167 -7.56 11.69 -10.30
N TRP A 168 -7.92 11.81 -9.02
CA TRP A 168 -7.60 10.75 -8.03
C TRP A 168 -8.73 9.88 -7.50
N SER A 169 -9.97 10.19 -7.86
CA SER A 169 -11.14 9.52 -7.27
C SER A 169 -11.55 8.22 -7.98
N ARG A 170 -11.26 8.05 -9.29
CA ARG A 170 -11.72 6.87 -10.06
C ARG A 170 -10.73 5.69 -10.09
N THR A 171 -9.44 5.92 -9.87
CA THR A 171 -8.38 4.93 -10.17
C THR A 171 -7.92 4.14 -8.94
N THR A 172 -8.22 4.63 -7.74
CA THR A 172 -7.85 4.01 -6.45
C THR A 172 -8.46 2.62 -6.27
N GLY A 173 -9.71 2.40 -6.69
CA GLY A 173 -10.40 1.11 -6.49
C GLY A 173 -9.83 -0.07 -7.29
N VAL A 174 -9.16 0.17 -8.42
CA VAL A 174 -8.52 -0.90 -9.22
C VAL A 174 -7.17 -1.29 -8.65
N LEU A 175 -6.46 -0.31 -8.10
CA LEU A 175 -5.12 -0.47 -7.57
C LEU A 175 -5.12 -1.19 -6.21
N PHE A 176 -6.09 -0.89 -5.35
CA PHE A 176 -6.30 -1.64 -4.11
C PHE A 176 -6.65 -3.11 -4.36
N ARG A 177 -7.51 -3.41 -5.35
CA ARG A 177 -7.81 -4.81 -5.73
C ARG A 177 -6.60 -5.58 -6.25
N ARG A 178 -5.66 -4.91 -6.94
CA ARG A 178 -4.39 -5.54 -7.39
C ARG A 178 -3.40 -5.74 -6.24
N LEU A 179 -3.26 -4.76 -5.35
CA LEU A 179 -2.44 -4.85 -4.15
C LEU A 179 -2.88 -5.99 -3.23
N GLU A 180 -4.18 -6.15 -3.05
CA GLU A 180 -4.76 -7.24 -2.27
C GLU A 180 -4.46 -8.60 -2.92
N ARG A 181 -4.67 -8.73 -4.23
CA ARG A 181 -4.42 -9.98 -4.97
C ARG A 181 -2.93 -10.36 -5.01
N ASP A 182 -2.05 -9.42 -5.33
CA ASP A 182 -0.65 -9.73 -5.67
C ASP A 182 0.26 -9.70 -4.44
N LEU A 183 -0.08 -8.86 -3.45
CA LEU A 183 0.73 -8.67 -2.26
C LEU A 183 0.04 -9.17 -0.98
N GLY A 184 -1.26 -9.44 -1.00
CA GLY A 184 -2.05 -9.81 0.18
C GLY A 184 -2.37 -8.63 1.08
N LEU A 185 -2.25 -7.39 0.57
CA LEU A 185 -2.43 -6.17 1.34
C LEU A 185 -3.87 -5.69 1.19
N SER A 186 -4.72 -6.01 2.18
CA SER A 186 -6.07 -5.46 2.29
C SER A 186 -6.03 -4.08 2.97
N GLN A 187 -6.96 -3.19 2.61
CA GLN A 187 -7.16 -1.92 3.31
C GLN A 187 -7.87 -2.13 4.67
N ASP A 188 -8.60 -3.24 4.79
CA ASP A 188 -9.28 -3.67 6.01
C ASP A 188 -8.35 -4.55 6.85
N TYR A 189 -7.32 -3.93 7.42
CA TYR A 189 -6.73 -4.51 8.64
C TYR A 189 -7.62 -4.08 9.80
N ASP A 190 -8.45 -5.00 10.27
CA ASP A 190 -9.08 -4.88 11.58
C ASP A 190 -8.00 -4.46 12.59
N GLU A 191 -8.18 -3.32 13.26
CA GLU A 191 -7.26 -2.87 14.29
C GLU A 191 -7.02 -4.02 15.29
N PRO A 192 -5.80 -4.55 15.43
CA PRO A 192 -5.52 -5.67 16.34
C PRO A 192 -5.60 -5.28 17.84
N CYS A 193 -6.15 -4.11 18.17
CA CYS A 193 -6.17 -3.59 19.53
C CYS A 193 -7.50 -3.74 20.28
N ARG A 194 -8.56 -4.37 19.74
CA ARG A 194 -9.87 -4.34 20.42
C ARG A 194 -10.38 -5.57 21.15
N ARG A 195 -9.77 -6.76 21.10
CA ARG A 195 -10.22 -7.90 21.93
C ARG A 195 -9.10 -8.86 22.33
N LEU A 196 -8.42 -8.56 23.44
CA LEU A 196 -7.87 -9.60 24.31
C LEU A 196 -8.99 -10.02 25.29
N PRO A 197 -9.28 -11.32 25.46
CA PRO A 197 -10.19 -11.77 26.50
C PRO A 197 -9.61 -11.42 27.87
N ALA A 198 -10.44 -10.83 28.74
CA ALA A 198 -10.10 -10.52 30.10
C ALA A 198 -9.71 -11.81 30.85
N ILE A 199 -8.41 -11.97 31.12
CA ILE A 199 -7.94 -12.93 32.12
C ILE A 199 -8.28 -12.34 33.48
N SER A 200 -9.27 -12.93 34.13
CA SER A 200 -9.69 -12.64 35.49
C SER A 200 -8.56 -12.98 36.47
N THR A 201 -7.95 -11.96 37.05
CA THR A 201 -7.11 -12.09 38.25
C THR A 201 -7.94 -11.73 39.50
N PRO A 202 -7.72 -12.41 40.64
CA PRO A 202 -8.53 -12.23 41.82
C PRO A 202 -8.15 -10.94 42.57
N ARG A 203 -9.15 -10.08 42.71
CA ARG A 203 -9.52 -9.29 43.89
C ARG A 203 -8.45 -9.17 44.99
N ARG A 204 -7.78 -8.02 45.03
CA ARG A 204 -7.25 -7.47 46.28
C ARG A 204 -7.86 -6.09 46.48
N ALA A 205 -8.62 -5.97 47.56
CA ALA A 205 -9.25 -4.75 48.01
C ALA A 205 -8.17 -3.76 48.47
N GLU A 206 -8.25 -2.52 48.02
CA GLU A 206 -7.69 -1.41 48.77
C GLU A 206 -8.51 -0.14 48.53
N LEU A 207 -8.75 0.53 49.65
CA LEU A 207 -9.72 1.57 49.89
C LEU A 207 -9.23 2.95 49.40
N THR A 208 -10.22 3.75 48.99
CA THR A 208 -10.34 5.21 49.19
C THR A 208 -9.25 6.14 48.64
N ALA A 209 -9.62 6.93 47.62
CA ALA A 209 -9.83 8.38 47.76
C ALA A 209 -10.49 8.91 46.49
N SER A 210 -11.75 9.32 46.61
CA SER A 210 -12.51 9.98 45.56
C SER A 210 -12.17 11.46 45.57
N THR A 211 -11.38 11.91 44.59
CA THR A 211 -11.31 13.32 44.19
C THR A 211 -12.09 13.46 42.88
N GLN A 212 -13.39 13.74 43.01
CA GLN A 212 -14.21 14.20 41.90
C GLN A 212 -13.71 15.57 41.45
N PHE A 213 -13.00 15.59 40.32
CA PHE A 213 -12.89 16.81 39.51
C PHE A 213 -14.14 16.90 38.62
N PRO A 214 -14.80 18.06 38.54
CA PRO A 214 -15.86 18.28 37.57
C PRO A 214 -15.21 18.27 36.18
N SER A 215 -15.35 17.13 35.47
CA SER A 215 -15.06 17.05 34.05
C SER A 215 -16.13 17.84 33.33
N ASP A 216 -15.78 19.04 32.85
CA ASP A 216 -16.60 19.84 31.94
C ASP A 216 -16.80 19.04 30.64
N ASN A 217 -17.76 18.13 30.68
CA ASN A 217 -18.25 17.36 29.55
C ASN A 217 -19.19 18.23 28.71
N SER A 218 -18.71 19.40 28.27
CA SER A 218 -19.37 20.10 27.18
C SER A 218 -19.08 19.30 25.90
N PRO A 219 -20.08 18.66 25.28
CA PRO A 219 -19.85 18.01 24.00
C PRO A 219 -19.40 19.11 23.04
N SER A 220 -18.20 18.96 22.47
CA SER A 220 -17.74 19.90 21.46
C SER A 220 -18.81 19.99 20.37
N VAL A 221 -19.13 21.20 19.92
CA VAL A 221 -20.13 21.46 18.86
C VAL A 221 -19.89 20.56 17.64
N PHE A 222 -18.63 20.21 17.41
CA PHE A 222 -18.19 19.26 16.39
C PHE A 222 -18.71 17.82 16.60
N ALA A 223 -18.70 17.30 17.83
CA ALA A 223 -19.24 15.98 18.14
C ALA A 223 -20.76 15.90 17.93
N VAL A 224 -21.47 17.01 18.18
CA VAL A 224 -22.92 17.11 17.90
C VAL A 224 -23.17 17.15 16.39
N LEU A 225 -22.39 17.94 15.64
CA LEU A 225 -22.48 17.99 14.18
C LEU A 225 -22.22 16.63 13.51
N LEU A 226 -21.21 15.89 13.96
CA LEU A 226 -20.93 14.55 13.42
C LEU A 226 -22.08 13.57 13.67
N ARG A 227 -22.72 13.61 14.84
CA ARG A 227 -23.89 12.76 15.14
C ARG A 227 -25.09 13.11 14.27
N ILE A 228 -25.30 14.39 13.98
CA ILE A 228 -26.36 14.83 13.06
C ILE A 228 -26.05 14.36 11.63
N LEU A 229 -24.79 14.45 11.20
CA LEU A 229 -24.37 13.98 9.89
C LEU A 229 -24.61 12.48 9.73
N ASP A 230 -24.22 11.67 10.72
CA ASP A 230 -24.45 10.22 10.72
C ASP A 230 -25.94 9.86 10.74
N ALA A 231 -26.76 10.62 11.48
CA ALA A 231 -28.21 10.42 11.51
C ALA A 231 -28.88 10.70 10.16
N VAL A 232 -28.29 11.53 9.30
CA VAL A 232 -28.84 11.90 7.98
C VAL A 232 -28.28 11.02 6.86
N THR A 233 -27.02 10.61 6.93
CA THR A 233 -26.37 9.82 5.88
C THR A 233 -26.95 8.40 5.77
N VAL A 234 -27.26 7.76 6.90
CA VAL A 234 -27.84 6.41 6.94
C VAL A 234 -29.19 6.31 6.22
N PRO A 235 -30.21 7.14 6.52
CA PRO A 235 -31.50 7.08 5.82
C PRO A 235 -31.39 7.51 4.35
N LEU A 236 -30.50 8.46 4.01
CA LEU A 236 -30.27 8.86 2.63
C LEU A 236 -29.71 7.70 1.79
N ALA A 237 -28.74 6.97 2.35
CA ALA A 237 -28.18 5.79 1.69
C ALA A 237 -29.24 4.69 1.49
N ALA A 238 -30.11 4.47 2.47
CA ALA A 238 -31.22 3.53 2.35
C ALA A 238 -32.19 3.94 1.22
N LEU A 239 -32.59 5.21 1.15
CA LEU A 239 -33.47 5.73 0.10
C LEU A 239 -32.87 5.57 -1.31
N LEU A 240 -31.56 5.83 -1.47
CA LEU A 240 -30.86 5.65 -2.74
C LEU A 240 -30.72 4.17 -3.12
N SER A 241 -30.53 3.28 -2.15
CA SER A 241 -30.44 1.83 -2.43
C SER A 241 -31.77 1.25 -2.91
N ILE A 242 -32.89 1.73 -2.35
CA ILE A 242 -34.23 1.30 -2.74
C ILE A 242 -34.55 1.77 -4.16
N SER A 243 -34.27 3.04 -4.49
CA SER A 243 -34.53 3.57 -5.84
C SER A 243 -33.70 2.85 -6.91
N LEU A 244 -32.43 2.57 -6.64
CA LEU A 244 -31.58 1.78 -7.55
C LEU A 244 -32.12 0.35 -7.74
N SER A 245 -32.61 -0.28 -6.67
CA SER A 245 -33.21 -1.62 -6.75
C SER A 245 -34.47 -1.62 -7.63
N PHE A 246 -35.33 -0.62 -7.51
CA PHE A 246 -36.51 -0.45 -8.38
C PHE A 246 -36.14 -0.23 -9.84
N VAL A 247 -35.15 0.62 -10.12
CA VAL A 247 -34.67 0.86 -11.49
C VAL A 247 -34.12 -0.44 -12.10
N THR A 248 -33.36 -1.21 -11.32
CA THR A 248 -32.78 -2.48 -11.78
C THR A 248 -33.87 -3.54 -12.06
N LEU A 249 -34.89 -3.61 -11.19
CA LEU A 249 -36.05 -4.49 -11.38
C LEU A 249 -36.85 -4.07 -12.63
N PHE A 250 -37.06 -2.78 -12.84
CA PHE A 250 -37.73 -2.27 -14.02
C PHE A 250 -36.98 -2.67 -15.31
N PHE A 251 -35.67 -2.47 -15.38
CA PHE A 251 -34.86 -2.87 -16.54
C PHE A 251 -34.87 -4.39 -16.76
N THR A 252 -34.78 -5.19 -15.71
CA THR A 252 -34.83 -6.66 -15.85
C THR A 252 -36.17 -7.14 -16.37
N VAL A 253 -37.29 -6.57 -15.91
CA VAL A 253 -38.63 -6.83 -16.45
C VAL A 253 -38.71 -6.39 -17.91
N LEU A 254 -38.22 -5.19 -18.23
CA LEU A 254 -38.26 -4.65 -19.59
C LEU A 254 -37.44 -5.53 -20.55
N CYS A 255 -36.24 -5.98 -20.13
CA CYS A 255 -35.40 -6.93 -20.87
C CYS A 255 -36.05 -8.30 -21.03
N TYR A 256 -36.77 -8.78 -20.02
CA TYR A 256 -37.49 -10.06 -20.06
C TYR A 256 -38.66 -10.02 -21.06
N TYR A 257 -39.44 -8.94 -21.06
CA TYR A 257 -40.59 -8.77 -21.94
C TYR A 257 -40.21 -8.32 -23.36
N SER A 258 -39.08 -7.64 -23.53
CA SER A 258 -38.46 -7.44 -24.84
C SER A 258 -37.85 -8.76 -25.32
N LYS A 259 -38.69 -9.69 -25.79
CA LYS A 259 -38.24 -10.91 -26.48
C LYS A 259 -37.17 -10.52 -27.52
N PRO A 260 -35.98 -11.14 -27.54
CA PRO A 260 -34.91 -10.86 -28.50
C PRO A 260 -35.22 -11.39 -29.92
N GLY A 261 -36.49 -11.42 -30.32
CA GLY A 261 -36.94 -11.87 -31.64
C GLY A 261 -36.86 -10.79 -32.72
N ALA A 262 -36.84 -9.50 -32.36
CA ALA A 262 -36.89 -8.38 -33.31
C ALA A 262 -35.52 -7.73 -33.62
N LEU A 263 -34.42 -8.21 -33.03
CA LEU A 263 -33.06 -7.71 -33.29
C LEU A 263 -32.18 -8.75 -34.02
N ARG A 264 -32.79 -9.60 -34.84
CA ARG A 264 -32.09 -10.21 -35.98
C ARG A 264 -32.20 -9.25 -37.16
N LEU A 265 -31.41 -8.18 -37.15
CA LEU A 265 -31.13 -7.42 -38.37
C LEU A 265 -30.14 -8.25 -39.21
N PHE A 266 -30.56 -8.53 -40.43
CA PHE A 266 -29.78 -9.09 -41.53
C PHE A 266 -28.53 -8.25 -41.83
#